data_AF-A0A1C4VPX4-F1
#
_entry.id   AF-A0A1C4VPX4-F1
#
_cell.length_a   1.000
_cell.length_b   1.000
_cell.length_c   1.000
_cell.angle_alpha   90.00
_cell.angle_beta   90.00
_cell.angle_gamma   90.00
#
_symmetry.space_group_name_H-M   'P 1'
#
loop_
_entity.id
_entity.type
_entity.pdbx_description
1 polymer ?
#
loop_
_entity_poly.entity_id
_entity_poly.type
_entity_poly.pdbx_seq_one_letter_code
_entity_poly.pdbx_strand_id
1 'polypeptide(L)'
;MVGADHGTTGATNPVSSARAPAWKKVLFSVTLFGGLAACVLGSIFGGGDSGTDVPAPAVDERADTVPLLARAADDQGICYGWSLNEGWGSDPVNVGSNLGDGVAVEGNPACPRWVQVTGAVTYTSASSESSDSAVVRVTGSPDIGYAELSTIRSGLDRLGLDEDAFVDDPGWAVTRAAVMLPLLAVEAGLAQPAATPSAGPAGPTPLPAAGSDFLRDRFGWLLATLGLLLLAALLLTVGVVQRRRQPRVVAPAQRAGADTASSRTREKA
;
A
#
# COMPACT_ATOMS: atom_id res chain seq x y z
N MET A 1 38.47 -70.78 3.92
CA MET A 1 38.47 -71.72 5.07
C MET A 1 38.37 -70.89 6.34
N VAL A 2 37.37 -71.19 7.18
CA VAL A 2 37.17 -70.74 8.58
C VAL A 2 36.82 -69.24 8.70
N GLY A 3 35.64 -68.77 9.12
CA GLY A 3 34.56 -69.36 9.91
C GLY A 3 34.63 -68.83 11.35
N ALA A 4 33.71 -67.93 11.76
CA ALA A 4 33.18 -67.79 13.14
C ALA A 4 32.24 -66.57 13.28
N ASP A 5 30.95 -66.89 13.18
CA ASP A 5 29.81 -66.54 14.04
C ASP A 5 29.81 -65.46 15.16
N HIS A 6 28.63 -64.84 15.21
CA HIS A 6 27.75 -64.44 16.33
C HIS A 6 28.02 -63.21 17.22
N GLY A 7 26.98 -62.37 17.33
CA GLY A 7 26.82 -61.40 18.42
C GLY A 7 25.68 -60.39 18.23
N THR A 8 24.42 -60.84 18.31
CA THR A 8 23.22 -60.00 18.35
C THR A 8 23.01 -59.40 19.74
N THR A 9 22.84 -58.08 19.87
CA THR A 9 21.99 -57.48 20.93
C THR A 9 21.32 -56.21 20.42
N GLY A 10 19.99 -56.25 20.37
CA GLY A 10 19.15 -55.11 20.02
C GLY A 10 19.08 -54.08 21.14
N ALA A 11 19.03 -52.81 20.75
CA ALA A 11 18.64 -51.70 21.60
C ALA A 11 17.47 -50.97 20.93
N THR A 12 16.26 -51.21 21.43
CA THR A 12 15.06 -50.41 21.13
C THR A 12 15.15 -49.10 21.92
N ASN A 13 15.43 -48.00 21.23
CA ASN A 13 15.28 -46.66 21.81
C ASN A 13 13.79 -46.28 21.84
N PRO A 14 13.22 -45.90 22.99
CA PRO A 14 11.88 -45.31 23.02
C PRO A 14 11.95 -43.89 22.47
N VAL A 15 11.14 -43.61 21.44
CA VAL A 15 10.91 -42.25 20.93
C VAL A 15 10.17 -41.47 22.01
N SER A 16 10.90 -40.62 22.75
CA SER A 16 10.30 -39.69 23.69
C SER A 16 9.59 -38.58 22.89
N SER A 17 8.27 -38.55 22.95
CA SER A 17 7.44 -37.43 22.48
C SER A 17 7.69 -36.23 23.39
N ALA A 18 8.62 -35.36 23.01
CA ALA A 18 8.89 -34.12 23.70
C ALA A 18 7.69 -33.17 23.52
N ARG A 19 6.85 -33.06 24.55
CA ARG A 19 5.87 -31.97 24.65
C ARG A 19 6.62 -30.65 24.63
N ALA A 20 6.49 -29.90 23.54
CA ALA A 20 7.06 -28.57 23.43
C ALA A 20 6.58 -27.70 24.62
N PRO A 21 7.48 -27.03 25.34
CA PRO A 21 7.15 -26.31 26.56
C PRO A 21 6.29 -25.08 26.24
N ALA A 22 5.23 -24.88 27.01
CA ALA A 22 4.14 -23.93 26.76
C ALA A 22 4.57 -22.47 26.51
N TRP A 23 5.77 -22.07 26.96
CA TRP A 23 6.31 -20.73 26.72
C TRP A 23 6.56 -20.41 25.24
N LYS A 24 6.85 -21.41 24.40
CA LYS A 24 7.01 -21.20 22.94
C LYS A 24 5.70 -20.75 22.27
N LYS A 25 4.54 -21.11 22.82
CA LYS A 25 3.24 -20.66 22.31
C LYS A 25 2.92 -19.22 22.72
N VAL A 26 3.40 -18.78 23.88
CA VAL A 26 3.24 -17.39 24.35
C VAL A 26 4.15 -16.46 23.55
N LEU A 27 5.39 -16.85 23.29
CA LEU A 27 6.34 -16.03 22.52
C LEU A 27 5.85 -15.77 21.09
N PHE A 28 5.33 -16.81 20.41
CA PHE A 28 4.80 -16.69 19.04
C PHE A 28 3.54 -15.82 18.95
N SER A 29 2.71 -15.81 19.99
CA SER A 29 1.51 -14.96 20.03
C SER A 29 1.86 -13.48 20.24
N VAL A 30 2.91 -13.18 21.00
CA VAL A 30 3.33 -11.79 21.27
C VAL A 30 4.01 -11.17 20.05
N THR A 31 4.84 -11.92 19.31
CA THR A 31 5.46 -11.43 18.07
C THR A 31 4.46 -11.22 16.93
N LEU A 32 3.48 -12.12 16.77
CA LEU A 32 2.49 -11.99 15.70
C LEU A 32 1.53 -10.81 15.94
N PHE A 33 1.04 -10.62 17.18
CA PHE A 33 0.17 -9.50 17.50
C PHE A 33 0.92 -8.18 17.66
N GLY A 34 2.17 -8.20 18.14
CA GLY A 34 3.02 -7.01 18.23
C GLY A 34 3.40 -6.45 16.85
N GLY A 35 3.68 -7.32 15.87
CA GLY A 35 3.96 -6.90 14.49
C GLY A 35 2.76 -6.27 13.79
N LEU A 36 1.56 -6.88 13.95
CA LEU A 36 0.32 -6.31 13.41
C LEU A 36 -0.07 -4.98 14.07
N ALA A 37 0.14 -4.85 15.39
CA ALA A 37 -0.08 -3.58 16.08
C ALA A 37 0.91 -2.50 15.63
N ALA A 38 2.19 -2.84 15.38
CA ALA A 38 3.18 -1.90 14.87
C ALA A 38 2.86 -1.40 13.44
N CYS A 39 2.32 -2.26 12.57
CA CYS A 39 1.89 -1.85 11.23
C CYS A 39 0.65 -0.95 11.22
N VAL A 40 -0.25 -1.08 12.20
CA VAL A 40 -1.46 -0.24 12.31
C VAL A 40 -1.18 1.05 13.10
N LEU A 41 -0.16 1.07 13.97
CA LEU A 41 0.27 2.29 14.67
C LEU A 41 1.20 3.17 13.81
N GLY A 42 1.91 2.60 12.83
CA GLY A 42 2.73 3.37 11.88
C GLY A 42 1.94 4.37 11.04
N SER A 43 0.63 4.16 10.85
CA SER A 43 -0.27 5.08 10.14
C SER A 43 -0.95 6.12 11.03
N ILE A 44 -0.78 6.06 12.36
CA ILE A 44 -1.43 6.99 13.31
C ILE A 44 -0.42 8.01 13.90
N PHE A 45 0.89 7.72 13.82
CA PHE A 45 1.95 8.60 14.35
C PHE A 45 2.69 9.43 13.29
N GLY A 46 2.17 9.54 12.07
CA GLY A 46 2.55 10.60 11.13
C GLY A 46 1.98 11.94 11.62
N GLY A 47 2.72 12.58 12.53
CA GLY A 47 2.33 13.79 13.23
C GLY A 47 1.88 14.91 12.29
N GLY A 48 0.78 15.56 12.68
CA GLY A 48 0.19 16.67 11.97
C GLY A 48 1.12 17.87 11.92
N ASP A 49 1.36 18.33 10.70
CA ASP A 49 1.54 19.74 10.45
C ASP A 49 0.32 20.18 9.65
N SER A 50 -0.38 21.20 10.11
CA SER A 50 -1.31 21.95 9.26
C SER A 50 -0.52 22.84 8.28
N GLY A 51 0.57 22.28 7.75
CA GLY A 51 1.57 22.97 6.95
C GLY A 51 0.96 23.25 5.59
N THR A 52 1.08 24.50 5.16
CA THR A 52 0.74 24.92 3.80
C THR A 52 1.83 24.54 2.79
N ASP A 53 2.84 23.80 3.24
CA ASP A 53 4.00 23.41 2.48
C ASP A 53 3.62 22.40 1.39
N VAL A 54 4.10 22.62 0.17
CA VAL A 54 3.91 21.69 -0.95
C VAL A 54 5.00 20.61 -0.88
N PRO A 55 4.63 19.32 -0.73
CA PRO A 55 5.63 18.26 -0.68
C PRO A 55 6.28 18.07 -2.05
N ALA A 56 7.62 17.98 -2.06
CA ALA A 56 8.37 17.60 -3.24
C ALA A 56 8.04 16.14 -3.65
N PRO A 57 8.18 15.77 -4.94
CA PRO A 57 8.06 14.38 -5.37
C PRO A 57 8.98 13.46 -4.58
N ALA A 58 8.58 12.20 -4.38
CA ALA A 58 9.41 11.25 -3.67
C ALA A 58 10.70 10.93 -4.44
N VAL A 59 11.75 10.54 -3.72
CA VAL A 59 13.10 10.34 -4.32
C VAL A 59 13.08 9.25 -5.39
N ASP A 60 12.34 8.17 -5.16
CA ASP A 60 12.12 7.08 -6.10
C ASP A 60 11.31 7.52 -7.32
N GLU A 61 10.26 8.33 -7.15
CA GLU A 61 9.50 8.90 -8.29
C GLU A 61 10.38 9.72 -9.22
N ARG A 62 11.27 10.56 -8.66
CA ARG A 62 12.22 11.35 -9.46
C ARG A 62 13.26 10.46 -10.13
N ALA A 63 13.81 9.48 -9.39
CA ALA A 63 14.79 8.54 -9.91
C ALA A 63 14.25 7.69 -11.06
N ASP A 64 12.97 7.32 -11.02
CA ASP A 64 12.29 6.56 -12.09
C ASP A 64 11.88 7.44 -13.27
N THR A 65 11.56 8.72 -13.02
CA THR A 65 11.13 9.67 -14.06
C THR A 65 12.28 10.06 -14.99
N VAL A 66 13.44 10.41 -14.44
CA VAL A 66 14.62 10.87 -15.21
C VAL A 66 15.00 9.94 -16.38
N PRO A 67 15.20 8.62 -16.20
CA PRO A 67 15.62 7.75 -17.30
C PRO A 67 14.55 7.59 -18.39
N LEU A 68 13.26 7.72 -18.05
CA LEU A 68 12.17 7.72 -19.03
C LEU A 68 12.22 8.97 -19.91
N LEU A 69 12.45 10.14 -19.29
CA LEU A 69 12.59 11.40 -20.01
C LEU A 69 13.87 11.46 -20.84
N ALA A 70 14.98 10.92 -20.32
CA ALA A 70 16.26 10.82 -21.03
C ALA A 70 16.10 10.04 -22.34
N ARG A 71 15.51 8.84 -22.27
CA ARG A 71 15.25 8.02 -23.44
C ARG A 71 14.33 8.70 -24.45
N ALA A 72 13.24 9.31 -23.97
CA ALA A 72 12.32 10.03 -24.84
C ALA A 72 13.00 11.22 -25.54
N ALA A 73 13.84 11.96 -24.82
CA ALA A 73 14.58 13.08 -25.38
C ALA A 73 15.57 12.63 -26.46
N ASP A 74 16.27 11.52 -26.24
CA ASP A 74 17.17 10.92 -27.23
C ASP A 74 16.43 10.49 -28.50
N ASP A 75 15.24 9.89 -28.35
CA ASP A 75 14.43 9.41 -29.48
C ASP A 75 13.75 10.55 -30.25
N GLN A 76 13.33 11.61 -29.56
CA GLN A 76 12.45 12.66 -30.12
C GLN A 76 13.17 13.98 -30.41
N GLY A 77 14.38 14.18 -29.88
CA GLY A 77 15.15 15.41 -30.05
C GLY A 77 14.58 16.62 -29.33
N ILE A 78 13.78 16.41 -28.27
CA ILE A 78 13.17 17.44 -27.43
C ILE A 78 13.48 17.12 -25.97
N CYS A 79 13.97 18.09 -25.21
CA CYS A 79 14.14 17.90 -23.77
C CYS A 79 12.79 17.97 -23.05
N TYR A 80 12.61 17.12 -22.04
CA TYR A 80 11.40 17.05 -21.24
C TYR A 80 11.73 17.28 -19.77
N GLY A 81 10.89 18.02 -19.06
CA GLY A 81 11.10 18.25 -17.64
C GLY A 81 9.85 18.63 -16.86
N TRP A 82 10.06 18.90 -15.58
CA TRP A 82 9.02 19.32 -14.65
C TRP A 82 9.51 20.44 -13.72
N SER A 83 8.58 21.21 -13.19
CA SER A 83 8.77 22.18 -12.10
C SER A 83 7.56 22.12 -11.18
N LEU A 84 7.81 22.03 -9.88
CA LEU A 84 6.78 22.13 -8.85
C LEU A 84 7.06 23.36 -7.99
N ASN A 85 6.07 24.23 -7.85
CA ASN A 85 6.20 25.51 -7.17
C ASN A 85 5.15 25.62 -6.06
N GLU A 86 5.51 26.32 -4.98
CA GLU A 86 4.57 26.66 -3.89
C GLU A 86 3.89 28.00 -4.23
N GLY A 87 2.75 27.93 -4.90
CA GLY A 87 2.03 29.08 -5.42
C GLY A 87 2.61 29.64 -6.72
N TRP A 88 1.89 30.59 -7.31
CA TRP A 88 2.26 31.14 -8.61
C TRP A 88 3.39 32.17 -8.49
N GLY A 89 4.47 31.97 -9.26
CA GLY A 89 5.60 32.90 -9.31
C GLY A 89 6.61 32.78 -8.16
N SER A 90 6.46 31.77 -7.32
CA SER A 90 7.47 31.39 -6.33
C SER A 90 8.61 30.58 -6.95
N ASP A 91 9.71 30.48 -6.20
CA ASP A 91 10.81 29.59 -6.55
C ASP A 91 10.34 28.12 -6.56
N PRO A 92 10.85 27.29 -7.47
CA PRO A 92 10.50 25.89 -7.50
C PRO A 92 10.90 25.17 -6.20
N VAL A 93 9.94 24.43 -5.62
CA VAL A 93 10.17 23.43 -4.57
C VAL A 93 10.99 22.26 -5.12
N ASN A 94 10.70 21.86 -6.35
CA ASN A 94 11.44 20.80 -7.04
C ASN A 94 11.44 21.01 -8.56
N VAL A 95 12.56 20.66 -9.18
CA VAL A 95 12.71 20.63 -10.64
C VAL A 95 13.44 19.37 -11.06
N GLY A 96 13.21 18.95 -12.30
CA GLY A 96 14.02 17.93 -12.93
C GLY A 96 13.71 17.78 -14.41
N SER A 97 14.52 16.97 -15.08
CA SER A 97 14.43 16.79 -16.53
C SER A 97 15.07 15.48 -17.00
N ASN A 98 15.05 15.29 -18.31
CA ASN A 98 15.86 14.31 -19.04
C ASN A 98 17.38 14.42 -18.76
N LEU A 99 17.86 15.55 -18.23
CA LEU A 99 19.27 15.75 -17.86
C LEU A 99 19.57 15.33 -16.40
N GLY A 100 18.55 15.09 -15.57
CA GLY A 100 18.73 14.70 -14.18
C GLY A 100 17.71 15.30 -13.22
N ASP A 101 17.69 14.75 -12.00
CA ASP A 101 17.00 15.34 -10.84
C ASP A 101 17.69 16.65 -10.44
N GLY A 102 16.92 17.69 -10.14
CA GLY A 102 17.43 19.02 -9.80
C GLY A 102 17.94 19.82 -11.00
N VAL A 103 17.73 19.37 -12.24
CA VAL A 103 18.16 20.08 -13.46
C VAL A 103 16.94 20.50 -14.26
N ALA A 104 16.69 21.81 -14.36
CA ALA A 104 15.63 22.36 -15.22
C ALA A 104 16.02 22.32 -16.71
N VAL A 105 15.02 22.18 -17.58
CA VAL A 105 15.18 22.32 -19.04
C VAL A 105 15.19 23.79 -19.47
N GLU A 106 14.39 24.64 -18.80
CA GLU A 106 14.29 26.06 -19.10
C GLU A 106 15.63 26.76 -18.83
N GLY A 107 16.11 27.52 -19.82
CA GLY A 107 17.39 28.24 -19.75
C GLY A 107 18.64 27.36 -19.80
N ASN A 108 18.50 26.04 -19.92
CA ASN A 108 19.63 25.12 -20.00
C ASN A 108 20.19 25.05 -21.42
N PRO A 109 21.46 25.39 -21.67
CA PRO A 109 22.04 25.39 -23.02
C PRO A 109 22.12 23.99 -23.67
N ALA A 110 22.06 22.91 -22.88
CA ALA A 110 21.98 21.55 -23.41
C ALA A 110 20.59 21.20 -23.97
N CYS A 111 19.57 22.03 -23.68
CA CYS A 111 18.19 21.84 -24.08
C CYS A 111 17.69 23.07 -24.87
N PRO A 112 18.14 23.29 -26.11
CA PRO A 112 17.67 24.43 -26.92
C PRO A 112 16.20 24.30 -27.33
N ARG A 113 15.69 23.06 -27.44
CA ARG A 113 14.29 22.74 -27.71
C ARG A 113 13.74 21.87 -26.59
N TRP A 114 12.68 22.32 -25.92
CA TRP A 114 12.20 21.68 -24.69
C TRP A 114 10.72 21.89 -24.43
N VAL A 115 10.13 21.00 -23.64
CA VAL A 115 8.78 21.10 -23.08
C VAL A 115 8.84 20.77 -21.60
N GLN A 116 8.17 21.58 -20.77
CA GLN A 116 8.14 21.41 -19.32
C GLN A 116 6.70 21.52 -18.82
N VAL A 117 6.35 20.67 -17.85
CA VAL A 117 5.14 20.86 -17.05
C VAL A 117 5.49 21.62 -15.77
N THR A 118 4.72 22.65 -15.46
CA THR A 118 4.83 23.41 -14.22
C THR A 118 3.54 23.28 -13.43
N GLY A 119 3.63 22.68 -12.24
CA GLY A 119 2.55 22.68 -11.26
C GLY A 119 2.82 23.74 -10.20
N ALA A 120 1.89 24.66 -9.98
CA ALA A 120 1.95 25.64 -8.90
C ALA A 120 0.80 25.38 -7.93
N VAL A 121 1.11 24.92 -6.72
CA VAL A 121 0.10 24.48 -5.74
C VAL A 121 0.10 25.42 -4.55
N THR A 122 -1.08 25.82 -4.10
CA THR A 122 -1.28 26.69 -2.95
C THR A 122 -2.19 25.98 -1.96
N TYR A 123 -1.61 25.51 -0.85
CA TYR A 123 -2.39 25.04 0.29
C TYR A 123 -2.75 26.22 1.19
N THR A 124 -4.00 26.25 1.66
CA THR A 124 -4.50 27.24 2.60
C THR A 124 -4.45 26.69 4.02
N SER A 125 -4.41 27.59 5.01
CA SER A 125 -4.42 27.14 6.40
C SER A 125 -5.75 26.49 6.75
N ALA A 126 -5.74 25.49 7.65
CA ALA A 126 -6.97 24.82 8.10
C ALA A 126 -7.99 25.76 8.78
N SER A 127 -7.57 26.96 9.19
CA SER A 127 -8.43 28.03 9.72
C SER A 127 -9.02 28.95 8.65
N SER A 128 -8.62 28.80 7.40
CA SER A 128 -9.07 29.60 6.27
C SER A 128 -10.36 29.03 5.68
N GLU A 129 -11.28 29.90 5.30
CA GLU A 129 -12.46 29.52 4.49
C GLU A 129 -12.13 29.39 2.99
N SER A 130 -10.88 29.67 2.60
CA SER A 130 -10.43 29.54 1.20
C SER A 130 -10.01 28.11 0.91
N SER A 131 -10.41 27.59 -0.26
CA SER A 131 -9.99 26.27 -0.73
C SER A 131 -8.53 26.27 -1.18
N ASP A 132 -7.89 25.10 -1.07
CA ASP A 132 -6.64 24.79 -1.75
C ASP A 132 -6.82 24.93 -3.27
N SER A 133 -5.72 25.22 -3.97
CA SER A 133 -5.78 25.38 -5.42
C SER A 133 -4.47 25.00 -6.10
N ALA A 134 -4.55 24.60 -7.35
CA ALA A 134 -3.41 24.37 -8.21
C ALA A 134 -3.58 25.11 -9.54
N VAL A 135 -2.46 25.42 -10.18
CA VAL A 135 -2.39 25.88 -11.56
C VAL A 135 -1.39 24.99 -12.29
N VAL A 136 -1.86 24.29 -13.32
CA VAL A 136 -1.00 23.44 -14.16
C VAL A 136 -0.75 24.14 -15.48
N ARG A 137 0.52 24.30 -15.85
CA ARG A 137 0.95 24.86 -17.14
C ARG A 137 1.90 23.95 -17.87
N VAL A 138 1.87 24.06 -19.19
CA VAL A 138 2.87 23.47 -20.06
C VAL A 138 3.58 24.61 -20.77
N THR A 139 4.89 24.71 -20.56
CA THR A 139 5.77 25.69 -21.20
C THR A 139 6.72 24.96 -22.16
N GLY A 140 7.31 25.71 -23.08
CA GLY A 140 8.27 25.16 -24.02
C GLY A 140 9.22 26.21 -24.55
N SER A 141 10.19 25.76 -25.34
CA SER A 141 11.11 26.63 -26.06
C SER A 141 10.39 27.58 -27.02
N PRO A 142 10.99 28.74 -27.39
CA PRO A 142 10.33 29.76 -28.20
C PRO A 142 9.87 29.34 -29.60
N ASP A 143 10.38 28.21 -30.10
CA ASP A 143 9.99 27.62 -31.39
C ASP A 143 8.71 26.76 -31.31
N ILE A 144 8.21 26.47 -30.10
CA ILE A 144 6.98 25.72 -29.88
C ILE A 144 5.83 26.70 -29.66
N GLY A 145 4.81 26.58 -30.51
CA GLY A 145 3.66 27.47 -30.49
C GLY A 145 2.70 27.20 -29.33
N TYR A 146 1.86 28.21 -29.05
CA TYR A 146 0.83 28.12 -28.02
C TYR A 146 -0.19 27.00 -28.31
N ALA A 147 -0.52 26.76 -29.58
CA ALA A 147 -1.50 25.75 -29.96
C ALA A 147 -1.04 24.33 -29.59
N GLU A 148 0.24 24.02 -29.81
CA GLU A 148 0.84 22.74 -29.48
C GLU A 148 0.93 22.55 -27.96
N LEU A 149 1.38 23.58 -27.21
CA LEU A 149 1.42 23.54 -25.74
C LEU A 149 0.01 23.40 -25.14
N SER A 150 -0.98 24.10 -25.70
CA SER A 150 -2.39 23.96 -25.31
C SER A 150 -2.90 22.54 -25.58
N THR A 151 -2.53 21.93 -26.70
CA THR A 151 -2.89 20.54 -27.03
C THR A 151 -2.33 19.57 -25.99
N ILE A 152 -1.06 19.76 -25.59
CA ILE A 152 -0.43 18.96 -24.54
C ILE A 152 -1.13 19.17 -23.19
N ARG A 153 -1.43 20.41 -22.80
CA ARG A 153 -2.15 20.71 -21.55
C ARG A 153 -3.51 20.01 -21.49
N SER A 154 -4.30 20.08 -22.55
CA SER A 154 -5.58 19.36 -22.64
C SER A 154 -5.41 17.84 -22.66
N GLY A 155 -4.29 17.36 -23.18
CA GLY A 155 -3.90 15.95 -23.10
C GLY A 155 -3.67 15.49 -21.66
N LEU A 156 -3.01 16.30 -20.84
CA LEU A 156 -2.81 16.03 -19.41
C LEU A 156 -4.17 15.98 -18.67
N ASP A 157 -5.07 16.94 -18.90
CA ASP A 157 -6.43 16.91 -18.32
C ASP A 157 -7.16 15.63 -18.66
N ARG A 158 -7.11 15.21 -19.93
CA ARG A 158 -7.76 13.99 -20.39
C ARG A 158 -7.19 12.73 -19.72
N LEU A 159 -5.95 12.78 -19.24
CA LEU A 159 -5.29 11.71 -18.50
C LEU A 159 -5.52 11.79 -16.98
N GLY A 160 -6.33 12.73 -16.50
CA GLY A 160 -6.60 12.95 -15.08
C GLY A 160 -5.44 13.61 -14.34
N LEU A 161 -4.59 14.37 -15.06
CA LEU A 161 -3.50 15.16 -14.51
C LEU A 161 -3.90 16.64 -14.56
N ASP A 162 -5.02 16.93 -13.93
CA ASP A 162 -5.66 18.25 -13.79
C ASP A 162 -5.32 18.88 -12.43
N GLU A 163 -5.87 20.07 -12.17
CA GLU A 163 -5.61 20.83 -10.95
C GLU A 163 -5.96 20.05 -9.67
N ASP A 164 -7.03 19.24 -9.67
CA ASP A 164 -7.45 18.47 -8.50
C ASP A 164 -6.40 17.40 -8.16
N ALA A 165 -5.88 16.69 -9.17
CA ALA A 165 -4.81 15.71 -8.97
C ALA A 165 -3.53 16.35 -8.39
N PHE A 166 -3.21 17.58 -8.79
CA PHE A 166 -2.06 18.33 -8.26
C PHE A 166 -2.29 18.85 -6.83
N VAL A 167 -3.54 19.14 -6.43
CA VAL A 167 -3.86 19.47 -5.04
C VAL A 167 -3.74 18.22 -4.15
N ASP A 168 -4.23 17.08 -4.63
CA ASP A 168 -4.27 15.83 -3.85
C ASP A 168 -2.88 15.21 -3.65
N ASP A 169 -2.05 15.15 -4.70
CA ASP A 169 -0.69 14.59 -4.65
C ASP A 169 0.25 15.32 -5.62
N PRO A 170 0.79 16.50 -5.26
CA PRO A 170 1.56 17.34 -6.18
C PRO A 170 2.84 16.67 -6.65
N GLY A 171 3.49 15.89 -5.78
CA GLY A 171 4.74 15.20 -6.06
C GLY A 171 4.57 14.10 -7.11
N TRP A 172 3.58 13.23 -6.90
CA TRP A 172 3.22 12.20 -7.86
C TRP A 172 2.69 12.82 -9.16
N ALA A 173 1.79 13.81 -9.08
CA ALA A 173 1.13 14.38 -10.25
C ALA A 173 2.13 15.06 -11.20
N VAL A 174 3.10 15.82 -10.69
CA VAL A 174 4.07 16.54 -11.53
C VAL A 174 5.03 15.59 -12.24
N THR A 175 5.50 14.54 -11.57
CA THR A 175 6.36 13.51 -12.17
C THR A 175 5.58 12.65 -13.17
N ARG A 176 4.32 12.31 -12.83
CA ARG A 176 3.42 11.58 -13.74
C ARG A 176 3.08 12.39 -14.98
N ALA A 177 2.88 13.70 -14.86
CA ALA A 177 2.69 14.59 -15.99
C ALA A 177 3.94 14.69 -16.86
N ALA A 178 5.13 14.78 -16.25
CA ALA A 178 6.40 14.80 -16.97
C ALA A 178 6.56 13.58 -17.89
N VAL A 179 6.30 12.37 -17.37
CA VAL A 179 6.43 11.13 -18.17
C VAL A 179 5.39 11.02 -19.30
N MET A 180 4.31 11.80 -19.26
CA MET A 180 3.31 11.85 -20.34
C MET A 180 3.68 12.85 -21.44
N LEU A 181 4.56 13.83 -21.18
CA LEU A 181 4.94 14.84 -22.15
C LEU A 181 5.46 14.27 -23.48
N PRO A 182 6.32 13.21 -23.51
CA PRO A 182 6.78 12.64 -24.78
C PRO A 182 5.67 12.09 -25.66
N LEU A 183 4.67 11.44 -25.06
CA LEU A 183 3.50 10.93 -25.77
C LEU A 183 2.66 12.08 -26.31
N LEU A 184 2.37 13.07 -25.46
CA LEU A 184 1.55 14.22 -25.82
C LEU A 184 2.24 15.14 -26.83
N ALA A 185 3.57 15.21 -26.82
CA ALA A 185 4.36 15.91 -27.84
C ALA A 185 4.19 15.27 -29.22
N VAL A 186 4.08 13.94 -29.29
CA VAL A 186 3.75 13.24 -30.55
C VAL A 186 2.32 13.54 -30.99
N GLU A 187 1.36 13.52 -30.07
CA GLU A 187 -0.04 13.87 -30.39
C GLU A 187 -0.18 15.31 -30.89
N ALA A 188 0.61 16.24 -30.32
CA ALA A 188 0.67 17.63 -30.74
C ALA A 188 1.49 17.85 -32.03
N GLY A 189 2.07 16.79 -32.62
CA GLY A 189 2.88 16.88 -33.84
C GLY A 189 4.26 17.50 -33.65
N LEU A 190 4.74 17.64 -32.42
CA LEU A 190 6.06 18.21 -32.11
C LEU A 190 7.20 17.22 -32.31
N ALA A 191 6.91 15.93 -32.15
CA ALA A 191 7.87 14.84 -32.21
C ALA A 191 7.32 13.67 -33.06
N GLN A 192 8.22 12.87 -33.60
CA GLN A 192 7.84 11.59 -34.19
C GLN A 192 7.67 10.54 -33.08
N PRO A 193 6.75 9.58 -33.25
CA PRO A 193 6.69 8.43 -32.36
C PRO A 193 8.05 7.73 -32.28
N ALA A 194 8.47 7.33 -31.08
CA ALA A 194 9.66 6.51 -30.94
C ALA A 194 9.51 5.24 -31.79
N ALA A 195 10.61 4.83 -32.44
CA ALA A 195 10.59 3.67 -33.29
C ALA A 195 10.16 2.44 -32.48
N THR A 196 9.04 1.81 -32.88
CA THR A 196 8.63 0.54 -32.29
C THR A 196 9.79 -0.44 -32.50
N PRO A 197 10.31 -1.09 -31.44
CA PRO A 197 11.37 -2.07 -31.62
C PRO A 197 10.88 -3.11 -32.61
N SER A 198 11.58 -3.22 -33.75
CA SER A 198 11.26 -4.20 -34.77
C SER A 198 11.32 -5.57 -34.11
N ALA A 199 10.19 -6.28 -34.09
CA ALA A 199 10.16 -7.64 -33.59
C ALA A 199 11.18 -8.44 -34.39
N GLY A 200 12.26 -8.88 -33.73
CA GLY A 200 13.21 -9.80 -34.34
C GLY A 200 12.47 -11.07 -34.81
N PRO A 201 13.05 -11.84 -35.75
CA PRO A 201 12.47 -13.09 -36.24
C PRO A 201 12.59 -14.19 -35.17
N ALA A 202 11.87 -14.01 -34.06
CA ALA A 202 11.62 -15.04 -33.08
C ALA A 202 10.10 -15.14 -32.99
N GLY A 203 9.55 -16.18 -33.61
CA GLY A 203 8.15 -16.55 -33.36
C GLY A 203 7.93 -16.63 -31.84
N PRO A 204 6.78 -16.18 -31.33
CA PRO A 204 6.54 -16.14 -29.89
C PRO A 204 6.80 -17.54 -29.33
N THR A 205 7.78 -17.64 -28.41
CA THR A 205 7.90 -18.84 -27.60
C THR A 205 6.58 -18.93 -26.84
N PRO A 206 5.82 -20.02 -26.97
CA PRO A 206 4.52 -20.13 -26.31
C PRO A 206 4.73 -19.83 -24.82
N LEU A 207 3.96 -18.87 -24.31
CA LEU A 207 4.00 -18.52 -22.90
C LEU A 207 3.82 -19.81 -22.09
N PRO A 208 4.60 -20.02 -21.03
CA PRO A 208 4.33 -21.12 -20.12
C PRO A 208 2.86 -21.02 -19.68
N ALA A 209 2.17 -22.16 -19.65
CA ALA A 209 0.75 -22.21 -19.30
C ALA A 209 0.49 -21.31 -18.09
N ALA A 210 -0.49 -20.41 -18.21
CA ALA A 210 -0.84 -19.48 -17.14
C ALA A 210 -0.95 -20.25 -15.83
N GLY A 211 -0.10 -19.90 -14.86
CA GLY A 211 -0.14 -20.48 -13.52
C GLY A 211 -1.54 -20.31 -12.95
N SER A 212 -1.99 -21.27 -12.14
CA SER A 212 -3.36 -21.25 -11.65
C SER A 212 -3.58 -20.06 -10.69
N ASP A 213 -4.35 -19.07 -11.12
CA ASP A 213 -4.74 -17.89 -10.32
C ASP A 213 -5.67 -18.22 -9.14
N PHE A 214 -5.89 -19.50 -8.84
CA PHE A 214 -6.78 -19.99 -7.79
C PHE A 214 -6.48 -19.36 -6.42
N LEU A 215 -5.21 -19.14 -6.10
CA LEU A 215 -4.80 -18.55 -4.81
C LEU A 215 -5.16 -17.08 -4.70
N ARG A 216 -5.10 -16.32 -5.81
CA ARG A 216 -5.42 -14.88 -5.84
C ARG A 216 -6.93 -14.67 -5.82
N ASP A 217 -7.64 -15.47 -6.61
CA ASP A 217 -9.09 -15.37 -6.77
C ASP A 217 -9.87 -15.85 -5.52
N ARG A 218 -9.30 -16.82 -4.78
CA ARG A 218 -9.92 -17.37 -3.55
C ARG A 218 -9.36 -16.79 -2.25
N PHE A 219 -8.41 -15.86 -2.30
CA PHE A 219 -7.79 -15.29 -1.10
C PHE A 219 -8.81 -14.60 -0.20
N GLY A 220 -9.73 -13.81 -0.78
CA GLY A 220 -10.79 -13.14 -0.02
C GLY A 220 -11.71 -14.12 0.72
N TRP A 221 -12.07 -15.23 0.07
CA TRP A 221 -12.89 -16.28 0.70
C TRP A 221 -12.15 -17.04 1.80
N LEU A 222 -10.84 -17.30 1.62
CA LEU A 222 -9.99 -17.90 2.65
C LEU A 222 -9.87 -16.98 3.88
N LEU A 223 -9.71 -15.67 3.69
CA LEU A 223 -9.68 -14.71 4.80
C LEU A 223 -11.02 -14.64 5.53
N ALA A 224 -12.13 -14.62 4.81
CA ALA A 224 -13.46 -14.60 5.41
C ALA A 224 -13.75 -15.88 6.23
N THR A 225 -13.41 -17.05 5.68
CA THR A 225 -13.58 -18.33 6.38
C THR A 225 -12.68 -18.44 7.61
N LEU A 226 -11.43 -18.00 7.51
CA LEU A 226 -10.52 -17.94 8.66
C LEU A 226 -11.05 -17.00 9.76
N GLY A 227 -11.53 -15.81 9.37
CA GLY A 227 -12.15 -14.85 10.29
C GLY A 227 -13.36 -15.45 11.03
N LEU A 228 -14.23 -16.16 10.31
CA LEU A 228 -15.39 -16.82 10.89
C LEU A 228 -15.00 -17.93 11.89
N LEU A 229 -13.99 -18.73 11.56
CA LEU A 229 -13.48 -19.79 12.44
C LEU A 229 -12.89 -19.22 13.74
N LEU A 230 -12.16 -18.10 13.65
CA LEU A 230 -11.62 -17.41 14.83
C LEU A 230 -12.74 -16.86 15.72
N LEU A 231 -13.78 -16.27 15.12
CA LEU A 231 -14.96 -15.80 15.85
C LEU A 231 -15.66 -16.95 16.59
N ALA A 232 -15.87 -18.07 15.90
CA ALA A 232 -16.48 -19.26 16.50
C ALA A 232 -15.66 -19.82 17.67
N ALA A 233 -14.33 -19.90 17.50
CA ALA A 233 -13.43 -20.32 18.56
C ALA A 233 -13.50 -19.37 19.77
N LEU A 234 -13.54 -18.06 19.55
CA LEU A 234 -13.70 -17.06 20.60
C LEU A 234 -15.00 -17.29 21.38
N LEU A 235 -16.14 -17.42 20.70
CA LEU A 235 -17.44 -17.66 21.34
C LEU A 235 -17.45 -18.94 22.17
N LEU A 236 -16.86 -20.03 21.67
CA LEU A 236 -16.73 -21.28 22.41
C LEU A 236 -15.86 -21.13 23.67
N THR A 237 -14.73 -20.42 23.56
CA THR A 237 -13.85 -20.18 24.73
C THR A 237 -14.55 -19.33 25.78
N VAL A 238 -15.24 -18.26 25.39
CA VAL A 238 -16.03 -17.40 26.30
C VAL A 238 -17.14 -18.20 26.95
N GLY A 239 -17.88 -19.01 26.18
CA GLY A 239 -18.95 -19.86 26.70
C GLY A 239 -18.46 -20.89 27.72
N VAL A 240 -17.30 -21.52 27.48
CA VAL A 240 -16.69 -22.46 28.44
C VAL A 240 -16.22 -21.74 29.70
N VAL A 241 -15.63 -20.56 29.58
CA VAL A 241 -15.18 -19.76 30.74
C VAL A 241 -16.37 -19.28 31.56
N GLN A 242 -17.42 -18.76 30.92
CA GLN A 242 -18.66 -18.34 31.60
C GLN A 242 -19.35 -19.52 32.29
N ARG A 243 -19.42 -20.69 31.64
CA ARG A 243 -19.99 -21.91 32.24
C ARG A 243 -19.20 -22.41 33.45
N ARG A 244 -17.87 -22.27 33.44
CA ARG A 244 -17.02 -22.58 34.61
C ARG A 244 -17.18 -21.55 35.73
N ARG A 245 -17.55 -20.31 35.40
CA ARG A 245 -17.77 -19.23 36.36
C ARG A 245 -19.17 -19.21 36.95
N GLN A 246 -20.14 -19.94 36.39
CA GLN A 246 -21.42 -20.17 37.08
C GLN A 246 -21.16 -21.13 38.25
N PRO A 247 -21.22 -20.66 39.51
CA PRO A 247 -21.13 -21.55 40.66
C PRO A 247 -22.29 -22.53 40.55
N ARG A 248 -22.02 -23.83 40.75
CA ARG A 248 -23.10 -24.80 40.99
C ARG A 248 -23.93 -24.24 42.14
N VAL A 249 -25.12 -23.73 41.85
CA VAL A 249 -26.14 -23.54 42.87
C VAL A 249 -26.37 -24.93 43.42
N VAL A 250 -25.85 -25.16 44.63
CA VAL A 250 -26.09 -26.36 45.41
C VAL A 250 -27.61 -26.48 45.51
N ALA A 251 -28.16 -27.52 44.88
CA ALA A 251 -29.55 -27.88 45.06
C ALA A 251 -29.84 -27.94 46.57
N PRO A 252 -30.90 -27.29 47.08
CA PRO A 252 -31.19 -27.35 48.49
C PRO A 252 -31.42 -28.80 48.87
N ALA A 253 -30.60 -29.29 49.81
CA ALA A 253 -30.74 -30.61 50.40
C ALA A 253 -32.15 -30.72 51.01
N GLN A 254 -32.97 -31.55 50.39
CA GLN A 254 -34.25 -31.97 50.91
C GLN A 254 -33.96 -32.75 52.21
N ARG A 255 -34.14 -32.09 53.35
CA ARG A 255 -33.90 -32.64 54.68
C ARG A 255 -34.98 -33.68 54.98
N ALA A 256 -34.63 -34.95 54.81
CA ALA A 256 -35.37 -36.05 55.41
C ALA A 256 -35.15 -36.02 56.93
N GLY A 257 -36.24 -36.06 57.70
CA GLY A 257 -36.22 -36.33 59.14
C GLY A 257 -36.32 -35.11 60.04
N ALA A 258 -37.55 -34.72 60.38
CA ALA A 258 -37.89 -34.12 61.67
C ALA A 258 -39.27 -34.64 62.07
N ASP A 259 -39.26 -35.81 62.70
CA ASP A 259 -40.42 -36.43 63.32
C ASP A 259 -40.72 -35.79 64.70
N THR A 260 -41.99 -35.88 65.06
CA THR A 260 -42.62 -35.89 66.40
C THR A 260 -42.94 -34.58 67.16
N ALA A 261 -44.27 -34.38 67.25
CA ALA A 261 -45.06 -34.13 68.47
C ALA A 261 -45.15 -32.70 69.05
N SER A 262 -46.37 -32.13 69.01
CA SER A 262 -47.13 -31.86 70.25
C SER A 262 -48.59 -31.45 69.99
N SER A 263 -49.47 -32.06 70.80
CA SER A 263 -50.78 -31.60 71.30
C SER A 263 -51.94 -31.30 70.33
N ARG A 264 -52.84 -32.29 70.22
CA ARG A 264 -54.29 -32.09 70.09
C ARG A 264 -54.84 -31.46 71.38
N THR A 265 -55.61 -30.40 71.27
CA THR A 265 -56.56 -29.98 72.31
C THR A 265 -57.96 -30.40 71.85
N ARG A 266 -58.57 -31.33 72.59
CA ARG A 266 -59.95 -31.77 72.41
C ARG A 266 -60.84 -30.98 73.36
N GLU A 267 -61.87 -30.43 72.76
CA GLU A 267 -63.02 -29.69 73.29
C GLU A 267 -63.86 -30.50 74.31
N LYS A 268 -64.30 -29.82 75.37
CA LYS A 268 -65.46 -30.06 76.25
C LYS A 268 -65.89 -28.64 76.69
N ALA A 269 -67.16 -28.25 76.77
CA ALA A 269 -68.43 -28.97 76.79
C ALA A 269 -69.51 -28.08 76.15
#